data_AF-A0A5C4T2N2-F1
#
_entry.id   AF-A0A5C4T2N2-F1
#
_cell.length_a   1.000
_cell.length_b   1.000
_cell.length_c   1.000
_cell.angle_alpha   90.00
_cell.angle_beta   90.00
_cell.angle_gamma   90.00
#
_symmetry.space_group_name_H-M   'P 1'
#
loop_
_entity.id
_entity.type
_entity.pdbx_description
1 polymer ?
#
loop_
_entity_poly.entity_id
_entity_poly.type
_entity_poly.pdbx_seq_one_letter_code
_entity_poly.pdbx_strand_id
1 'polypeptide(L)'
;MKQIVLITDGCSNEGISPVVAAAHAVRQGIVVNVIGIVDDGTDMGERGASEIAEIAKAGGGMSRIVSSRALAETVQMMTRKTVVETIRQTVQQELRQLMGPTAALESLSPERRGPVVRMIDELSETGSLRVALLIDTSASMRPKLRAVEEACRDLLASLRARKGTSEMSVLHFPGNTEADLLADWTSDLAKKDELFYKLNMKGTTPTGPALMKALRYVAEAGSSRHAGIRDDEWEGGPPFRASSGDGILSDYIV
;
A
#
# COMPACT_ATOMS: atom_id res chain seq x y z
N MET A 1 2.14 -5.16 -7.16
CA MET A 1 1.58 -3.80 -7.09
C MET A 1 1.47 -3.37 -5.64
N LYS A 2 1.69 -2.08 -5.36
CA LYS A 2 1.66 -1.52 -4.00
C LYS A 2 0.72 -0.32 -3.99
N GLN A 3 -0.16 -0.25 -2.99
CA GLN A 3 -1.11 0.84 -2.83
C GLN A 3 -1.16 1.30 -1.38
N ILE A 4 -1.36 2.60 -1.19
CA ILE A 4 -1.76 3.21 0.08
C ILE A 4 -3.18 3.73 -0.12
N VAL A 5 -4.09 3.41 0.81
CA VAL A 5 -5.42 4.01 0.87
C VAL A 5 -5.47 4.88 2.12
N LEU A 6 -5.42 6.19 1.93
CA LEU A 6 -5.57 7.18 2.98
C LEU A 6 -7.06 7.38 3.26
N ILE A 7 -7.46 7.22 4.52
CA ILE A 7 -8.83 7.45 4.99
C ILE A 7 -8.77 8.59 6.01
N THR A 8 -9.46 9.70 5.75
CA THR A 8 -9.47 10.89 6.61
C THR A 8 -10.81 11.62 6.53
N ASP A 9 -11.14 12.42 7.53
CA ASP A 9 -12.32 13.29 7.52
C ASP A 9 -11.99 14.79 7.61
N GLY A 10 -10.71 15.14 7.50
CA GLY A 10 -10.22 16.50 7.71
C GLY A 10 -9.08 16.90 6.78
N CYS A 11 -8.69 18.17 6.89
CA CYS A 11 -7.52 18.69 6.18
C CYS A 11 -6.24 18.45 7.00
N SER A 12 -5.10 18.30 6.33
CA SER A 12 -3.81 18.32 7.01
C SER A 12 -3.60 19.68 7.68
N ASN A 13 -3.20 19.67 8.95
CA ASN A 13 -2.99 20.88 9.75
C ASN A 13 -1.57 21.00 10.32
N GLU A 14 -0.71 20.01 10.09
CA GLU A 14 0.63 19.95 10.67
C GLU A 14 1.63 19.21 9.75
N GLY A 15 2.86 19.72 9.71
CA GLY A 15 4.00 19.07 9.05
C GLY A 15 4.11 19.38 7.56
N ILE A 16 4.82 18.49 6.85
CA ILE A 16 5.03 18.63 5.40
C ILE A 16 3.72 18.45 4.63
N SER A 17 3.65 19.01 3.41
CA SER A 17 2.48 18.85 2.56
C SER A 17 2.21 17.37 2.20
N PRO A 18 0.98 16.86 2.39
CA PRO A 18 0.62 15.50 2.01
C PRO A 18 0.67 15.28 0.48
N VAL A 19 0.49 16.33 -0.32
CA VAL A 19 0.62 16.27 -1.78
C VAL A 19 2.07 15.95 -2.18
N VAL A 20 3.04 16.56 -1.51
CA VAL A 20 4.48 16.30 -1.75
C VAL A 20 4.84 14.86 -1.37
N ALA A 21 4.32 14.38 -0.25
CA ALA A 21 4.49 12.99 0.20
C ALA A 21 3.88 11.99 -0.81
N ALA A 22 2.68 12.27 -1.32
CA ALA A 22 2.03 11.44 -2.34
C ALA A 22 2.83 11.41 -3.66
N ALA A 23 3.37 12.55 -4.11
CA ALA A 23 4.24 12.61 -5.28
C ALA A 23 5.51 11.76 -5.12
N HIS A 24 5.99 11.53 -3.89
CA HIS A 24 7.12 10.63 -3.63
C HIS A 24 6.73 9.15 -3.79
N ALA A 25 5.48 8.79 -3.51
CA ALA A 25 4.97 7.42 -3.65
C ALA A 25 5.01 6.91 -5.09
N VAL A 26 4.60 7.75 -6.05
CA VAL A 26 4.60 7.38 -7.47
C VAL A 26 6.00 6.99 -7.95
N ARG A 27 7.04 7.71 -7.51
CA ARG A 27 8.44 7.41 -7.87
C ARG A 27 8.93 6.07 -7.31
N GLN A 28 8.26 5.53 -6.31
CA GLN A 28 8.55 4.21 -5.72
C GLN A 28 7.60 3.11 -6.22
N GLY A 29 6.78 3.40 -7.24
CA GLY A 29 5.79 2.46 -7.77
C GLY A 29 4.66 2.15 -6.78
N ILE A 30 4.34 3.10 -5.89
CA ILE A 30 3.26 3.01 -4.90
C ILE A 30 2.18 4.02 -5.30
N VAL A 31 0.96 3.53 -5.52
CA VAL A 31 -0.20 4.39 -5.81
C VAL A 31 -0.87 4.83 -4.52
N VAL A 32 -1.27 6.11 -4.41
CA VAL A 32 -2.00 6.64 -3.24
C VAL A 32 -3.43 6.97 -3.64
N ASN A 33 -4.37 6.25 -3.04
CA ASN A 33 -5.80 6.53 -3.08
C ASN A 33 -6.20 7.28 -1.81
N VAL A 34 -7.22 8.15 -1.91
CA VAL A 34 -7.66 8.97 -0.78
C VAL A 34 -9.17 8.96 -0.66
N ILE A 35 -9.67 8.67 0.53
CA ILE A 35 -11.10 8.64 0.85
C ILE A 35 -11.37 9.63 1.97
N GLY A 36 -12.16 10.66 1.64
CA GLY A 36 -12.73 11.59 2.59
C GLY A 36 -14.02 11.04 3.17
N ILE A 37 -14.16 11.01 4.50
CA ILE A 37 -15.41 10.62 5.17
C ILE A 37 -16.17 11.86 5.62
N VAL A 38 -17.40 11.99 5.16
CA VAL A 38 -18.34 13.02 5.63
C VAL A 38 -19.38 12.43 6.58
N ASP A 39 -19.81 13.26 7.53
CA ASP A 39 -20.98 12.96 8.37
C ASP A 39 -22.28 13.18 7.58
N ASP A 40 -23.32 12.44 7.92
CA ASP A 40 -24.62 12.56 7.28
C ASP A 40 -25.13 14.02 7.42
N GLY A 41 -25.24 14.73 6.29
CA GLY A 41 -25.74 16.11 6.24
C GLY A 41 -24.69 17.20 6.39
N THR A 42 -23.40 16.86 6.38
CA THR A 42 -22.30 17.85 6.37
C THR A 42 -21.43 17.66 5.13
N ASP A 43 -21.14 18.73 4.39
CA ASP A 43 -20.19 18.68 3.29
C ASP A 43 -18.75 18.78 3.81
N MET A 44 -17.85 18.01 3.19
CA MET A 44 -16.42 18.26 3.35
C MET A 44 -16.14 19.57 2.63
N GLY A 45 -15.90 20.65 3.39
CA GLY A 45 -15.71 21.99 2.82
C GLY A 45 -14.71 22.00 1.68
N GLU A 46 -14.84 22.96 0.75
CA GLU A 46 -14.10 23.01 -0.53
C GLU A 46 -12.59 22.78 -0.38
N ARG A 47 -11.99 23.30 0.70
CA ARG A 47 -10.56 23.11 1.00
C ARG A 47 -10.17 21.64 1.23
N GLY A 48 -10.98 20.88 1.97
CA GLY A 48 -10.73 19.46 2.22
C GLY A 48 -10.96 18.61 0.99
N ALA A 49 -12.01 18.91 0.22
CA ALA A 49 -12.27 18.26 -1.07
C ALA A 49 -11.12 18.48 -2.05
N SER A 50 -10.60 19.71 -2.14
CA SER A 50 -9.44 20.03 -2.98
C SER A 50 -8.19 19.30 -2.53
N GLU A 51 -7.86 19.34 -1.24
CA GLU A 51 -6.65 18.69 -0.72
C GLU A 51 -6.64 17.18 -1.01
N ILE A 52 -7.76 16.49 -0.72
CA ILE A 52 -7.89 15.05 -0.97
C ILE A 52 -7.76 14.71 -2.46
N ALA A 53 -8.31 15.55 -3.34
CA ALA A 53 -8.14 15.39 -4.79
C ALA A 53 -6.69 15.61 -5.24
N GLU A 54 -6.01 16.62 -4.69
CA GLU A 54 -4.61 16.91 -5.01
C GLU A 54 -3.66 15.81 -4.53
N ILE A 55 -3.87 15.27 -3.32
CA ILE A 55 -3.09 14.15 -2.79
C ILE A 55 -3.23 12.93 -3.71
N ALA A 56 -4.47 12.54 -4.04
CA ALA A 56 -4.70 11.38 -4.91
C ALA A 56 -4.08 11.58 -6.31
N LYS A 57 -4.26 12.78 -6.89
CA LYS A 57 -3.68 13.12 -8.20
C LYS A 57 -2.16 13.05 -8.17
N ALA A 58 -1.51 13.63 -7.16
CA ALA A 58 -0.06 13.57 -7.00
C ALA A 58 0.43 12.13 -6.72
N GLY A 59 -0.39 11.32 -6.05
CA GLY A 59 -0.17 9.91 -5.76
C GLY A 59 -0.50 8.95 -6.90
N GLY A 60 -0.95 9.44 -8.06
CA GLY A 60 -1.32 8.62 -9.21
C GLY A 60 -2.56 7.74 -9.00
N GLY A 61 -3.36 8.04 -7.97
CA GLY A 61 -4.56 7.28 -7.61
C GLY A 61 -5.84 8.09 -7.75
N MET A 62 -6.88 7.64 -7.05
CA MET A 62 -8.21 8.24 -7.07
C MET A 62 -8.58 8.86 -5.73
N SER A 63 -9.46 9.85 -5.78
CA SER A 63 -10.11 10.41 -4.61
C SER A 63 -11.63 10.23 -4.65
N ARG A 64 -12.22 9.98 -3.47
CA ARG A 64 -13.67 9.97 -3.26
C ARG A 64 -14.03 10.56 -1.91
N ILE A 65 -15.20 11.20 -1.86
CA ILE A 65 -15.82 11.72 -0.64
C ILE A 65 -17.09 10.91 -0.45
N VAL A 66 -17.23 10.27 0.71
CA VAL A 66 -18.32 9.32 0.98
C VAL A 66 -18.82 9.44 2.39
N SER A 67 -20.08 9.03 2.61
CA SER A 67 -20.58 8.81 3.97
C SER A 67 -19.99 7.52 4.54
N SER A 68 -19.98 7.41 5.87
CA SER A 68 -19.55 6.19 6.58
C SER A 68 -20.24 4.92 6.05
N ARG A 69 -21.51 5.01 5.63
CA ARG A 69 -22.28 3.86 5.10
C ARG A 69 -21.72 3.32 3.78
N ALA A 70 -21.14 4.17 2.94
CA ALA A 70 -20.62 3.78 1.62
C ALA A 70 -19.11 3.50 1.64
N LEU A 71 -18.46 3.58 2.81
CA LEU A 71 -17.01 3.49 2.94
C LEU A 71 -16.46 2.14 2.49
N ALA A 72 -17.02 1.03 3.00
CA ALA A 72 -16.54 -0.32 2.72
C ALA A 72 -16.56 -0.64 1.21
N GLU A 73 -17.70 -0.39 0.55
CA GLU A 73 -17.84 -0.56 -0.90
C GLU A 73 -16.86 0.32 -1.67
N THR A 74 -16.70 1.58 -1.26
CA THR A 74 -15.82 2.54 -1.93
C THR A 74 -14.35 2.13 -1.83
N VAL A 75 -13.89 1.70 -0.65
CA VAL A 75 -12.53 1.21 -0.44
C VAL A 75 -12.22 0.04 -1.36
N GLN A 76 -13.13 -0.94 -1.44
CA GLN A 76 -12.97 -2.10 -2.33
C GLN A 76 -12.95 -1.70 -3.81
N MET A 77 -13.92 -0.88 -4.22
CA MET A 77 -14.05 -0.40 -5.60
C MET A 77 -12.79 0.35 -6.02
N MET A 78 -12.33 1.30 -5.21
CA MET A 78 -11.15 2.10 -5.52
C MET A 78 -9.89 1.23 -5.60
N THR A 79 -9.71 0.29 -4.68
CA THR A 79 -8.56 -0.64 -4.69
C THR A 79 -8.54 -1.43 -6.01
N ARG A 80 -9.66 -2.07 -6.37
CA ARG A 80 -9.76 -2.88 -7.59
C ARG A 80 -9.57 -2.06 -8.86
N LYS A 81 -10.23 -0.90 -8.95
CA LYS A 81 -10.13 -0.03 -10.11
C LYS A 81 -8.71 0.51 -10.29
N THR A 82 -8.02 0.86 -9.20
CA THR A 82 -6.61 1.28 -9.24
C THR A 82 -5.69 0.18 -9.76
N VAL A 83 -5.93 -1.08 -9.37
CA VAL A 83 -5.17 -2.24 -9.89
C VAL A 83 -5.31 -2.32 -11.41
N VAL A 84 -6.55 -2.31 -11.91
CA VAL A 84 -6.83 -2.41 -13.35
C VAL A 84 -6.22 -1.23 -14.11
N GLU A 85 -6.36 0.00 -13.60
CA GLU A 85 -5.78 1.19 -14.22
C GLU A 85 -4.24 1.14 -14.25
N THR A 86 -3.60 0.68 -13.18
CA THR A 86 -2.13 0.54 -13.12
C THR A 86 -1.63 -0.46 -14.17
N ILE A 87 -2.31 -1.60 -14.31
CA ILE A 87 -1.96 -2.61 -15.32
C ILE A 87 -2.19 -2.06 -16.72
N ARG A 88 -3.34 -1.42 -16.96
CA ARG A 88 -3.65 -0.79 -18.25
C ARG A 88 -2.62 0.26 -18.64
N GLN A 89 -2.18 1.09 -17.70
CA GLN A 89 -1.12 2.08 -17.93
C GLN A 89 0.21 1.42 -18.29
N THR A 90 0.57 0.34 -17.60
CA THR A 90 1.78 -0.44 -17.91
C THR A 90 1.71 -1.04 -19.31
N VAL A 91 0.62 -1.73 -19.65
CA VAL A 91 0.39 -2.30 -20.98
C VAL A 91 0.40 -1.22 -22.06
N GLN A 92 -0.20 -0.05 -21.78
CA GLN A 92 -0.21 1.09 -22.70
C GLN A 92 1.20 1.67 -22.93
N GLN A 93 2.07 1.63 -21.93
CA GLN A 93 3.48 2.02 -22.09
C GLN A 93 4.22 1.00 -22.96
N GLU A 94 4.04 -0.30 -22.72
CA GLU A 94 4.64 -1.37 -23.52
C GLU A 94 4.22 -1.29 -25.00
N LEU A 95 2.93 -1.06 -25.26
CA LEU A 95 2.43 -0.86 -26.62
C LEU A 95 3.10 0.32 -27.32
N ARG A 96 3.31 1.44 -26.60
CA ARG A 96 3.99 2.61 -27.17
C ARG A 96 5.47 2.37 -27.44
N GLN A 97 6.13 1.57 -26.61
CA GLN A 97 7.53 1.20 -26.83
C GLN A 97 7.69 0.31 -28.07
N LEU A 98 6.77 -0.64 -28.28
CA LEU A 98 6.84 -1.59 -29.38
C LEU A 98 6.30 -1.05 -30.71
N MET A 99 5.23 -0.25 -30.68
CA MET A 99 4.47 0.17 -31.86
C MET A 99 4.56 1.68 -32.14
N GLY A 100 5.25 2.43 -31.29
CA GLY A 100 5.47 3.86 -31.41
C GLY A 100 4.55 4.75 -30.56
N PRO A 101 4.83 6.05 -30.44
CA PRO A 101 4.23 6.93 -29.42
C PRO A 101 2.71 7.11 -29.51
N THR A 102 2.15 6.96 -30.71
CA THR A 102 0.73 7.13 -30.99
C THR A 102 -0.09 5.85 -30.79
N ALA A 103 0.57 4.72 -30.53
CA ALA A 103 -0.12 3.46 -30.28
C ALA A 103 -0.97 3.59 -29.02
N ALA A 104 -2.25 3.26 -29.14
CA ALA A 104 -3.21 3.27 -28.04
C ALA A 104 -3.99 1.95 -28.03
N LEU A 105 -4.34 1.46 -26.85
CA LEU A 105 -5.16 0.25 -26.72
C LEU A 105 -6.50 0.39 -27.48
N GLU A 106 -7.06 1.59 -27.50
CA GLU A 106 -8.31 1.95 -28.18
C GLU A 106 -8.14 2.04 -29.70
N SER A 107 -6.91 2.19 -30.20
CA SER A 107 -6.60 2.21 -31.63
C SER A 107 -6.37 0.81 -32.21
N LEU A 108 -6.20 -0.22 -31.36
CA LEU A 108 -6.07 -1.60 -31.82
C LEU A 108 -7.37 -2.08 -32.45
N SER A 109 -7.27 -2.92 -33.48
CA SER A 109 -8.44 -3.59 -34.06
C SER A 109 -9.13 -4.49 -33.01
N PRO A 110 -10.44 -4.75 -33.13
CA PRO A 110 -11.17 -5.58 -32.17
C PRO A 110 -10.52 -6.95 -31.90
N GLU A 111 -9.97 -7.58 -32.95
CA GLU A 111 -9.32 -8.90 -32.87
C GLU A 111 -8.05 -8.87 -32.02
N ARG A 112 -7.32 -7.75 -32.03
CA ARG A 112 -6.11 -7.56 -31.22
C ARG A 112 -6.40 -6.99 -29.84
N ARG A 113 -7.44 -6.16 -29.70
CA ARG A 113 -7.83 -5.55 -28.42
C ARG A 113 -8.37 -6.59 -27.45
N GLY A 114 -9.20 -7.54 -27.91
CA GLY A 114 -9.81 -8.56 -27.06
C GLY A 114 -8.80 -9.36 -26.22
N PRO A 115 -7.75 -9.95 -26.82
CA PRO A 115 -6.68 -10.63 -26.09
C PRO A 115 -5.99 -9.74 -25.05
N VAL A 116 -5.71 -8.47 -25.38
CA VAL A 116 -5.03 -7.54 -24.46
C VAL A 116 -5.91 -7.21 -23.26
N VAL A 117 -7.21 -7.00 -23.46
CA VAL A 117 -8.15 -6.76 -22.36
C VAL A 117 -8.24 -7.98 -21.45
N ARG A 118 -8.34 -9.20 -22.01
CA ARG A 118 -8.34 -10.43 -21.21
C ARG A 118 -7.06 -10.60 -20.39
N MET A 119 -5.91 -10.25 -20.96
CA MET A 119 -4.63 -10.26 -20.26
C MET A 119 -4.64 -9.27 -19.09
N ILE A 120 -5.18 -8.05 -19.27
CA ILE A 120 -5.31 -7.07 -18.19
C ILE A 120 -6.17 -7.64 -17.06
N ASP A 121 -7.31 -8.26 -17.39
CA ASP A 121 -8.20 -8.87 -16.40
C ASP A 121 -7.50 -9.99 -15.63
N GLU A 122 -6.78 -10.88 -16.33
CA GLU A 122 -6.03 -11.97 -15.71
C GLU A 122 -4.92 -11.49 -14.79
N LEU A 123 -4.15 -10.47 -15.22
CA LEU A 123 -3.11 -9.86 -14.40
C LEU A 123 -3.70 -9.15 -13.17
N SER A 124 -4.90 -8.55 -13.30
CA SER A 124 -5.57 -7.89 -12.19
C SER A 124 -5.99 -8.88 -11.10
N GLU A 125 -6.27 -10.12 -11.48
CA GLU A 125 -6.75 -11.18 -10.60
C GLU A 125 -5.60 -11.98 -9.97
N THR A 126 -4.54 -12.25 -10.75
CA THR A 126 -3.41 -13.11 -10.35
C THR A 126 -2.22 -12.35 -9.77
N GLY A 127 -2.10 -11.05 -10.06
CA GLY A 127 -0.96 -10.24 -9.65
C GLY A 127 -0.84 -10.07 -8.13
N SER A 128 0.39 -10.03 -7.63
CA SER A 128 0.66 -9.72 -6.22
C SER A 128 0.22 -8.30 -5.87
N LEU A 129 -0.55 -8.14 -4.79
CA LEU A 129 -1.07 -6.86 -4.33
C LEU A 129 -0.78 -6.65 -2.85
N ARG A 130 -0.25 -5.48 -2.52
CA ARG A 130 -0.09 -5.00 -1.15
C ARG A 130 -0.86 -3.72 -0.97
N VAL A 131 -1.74 -3.69 0.02
CA VAL A 131 -2.54 -2.51 0.35
C VAL A 131 -2.25 -2.10 1.80
N ALA A 132 -1.70 -0.90 1.98
CA ALA A 132 -1.60 -0.30 3.30
C ALA A 132 -2.77 0.68 3.50
N LEU A 133 -3.60 0.44 4.50
CA LEU A 133 -4.60 1.39 4.95
C LEU A 133 -3.93 2.37 5.91
N LEU A 134 -3.98 3.67 5.59
CA LEU A 134 -3.50 4.73 6.47
C LEU A 134 -4.70 5.51 6.98
N ILE A 135 -5.00 5.34 8.27
CA ILE A 135 -6.29 5.74 8.85
C ILE A 135 -6.11 6.91 9.79
N ASP A 136 -6.88 7.97 9.55
CA ASP A 136 -7.01 9.08 10.46
C ASP A 136 -7.77 8.65 11.71
N THR A 137 -7.21 8.97 12.86
CA THR A 137 -7.72 8.66 14.21
C THR A 137 -7.78 9.92 15.06
N SER A 138 -7.89 11.09 14.42
CA SER A 138 -8.23 12.35 15.05
C SER A 138 -9.58 12.28 15.75
N ALA A 139 -9.86 13.25 16.62
CA ALA A 139 -11.07 13.25 17.44
C ALA A 139 -12.38 13.18 16.63
N SER A 140 -12.42 13.80 15.44
CA SER A 140 -13.58 13.80 14.52
C SER A 140 -13.87 12.42 13.91
N MET A 141 -12.87 11.53 13.85
CA MET A 141 -13.01 10.18 13.31
C MET A 141 -13.69 9.21 14.28
N ARG A 142 -13.83 9.54 15.56
CA ARG A 142 -14.43 8.68 16.60
C ARG A 142 -15.76 8.03 16.19
N PRO A 143 -16.78 8.76 15.71
CA PRO A 143 -18.03 8.15 15.25
C PRO A 143 -17.88 7.30 13.99
N LYS A 144 -16.83 7.54 13.19
CA LYS A 144 -16.59 6.91 11.87
C LYS A 144 -15.80 5.61 11.97
N LEU A 145 -15.05 5.39 13.07
CA LEU A 145 -14.16 4.24 13.23
C LEU A 145 -14.82 2.87 13.09
N ARG A 146 -16.09 2.72 13.49
CA ARG A 146 -16.80 1.45 13.29
C ARG A 146 -16.94 1.11 11.80
N ALA A 147 -17.33 2.08 10.99
CA ALA A 147 -17.42 1.90 9.54
C ALA A 147 -16.04 1.65 8.91
N VAL A 148 -14.99 2.30 9.44
CA VAL A 148 -13.61 2.04 9.01
C VAL A 148 -13.18 0.61 9.33
N GLU A 149 -13.54 0.08 10.50
CA GLU A 149 -13.26 -1.30 10.89
C GLU A 149 -13.97 -2.31 9.99
N GLU A 150 -15.26 -2.09 9.73
CA GLU A 150 -16.03 -2.89 8.78
C GLU A 150 -15.37 -2.85 7.39
N ALA A 151 -15.00 -1.67 6.90
CA ALA A 151 -14.29 -1.51 5.63
C ALA A 151 -12.95 -2.25 5.58
N CYS A 152 -12.20 -2.32 6.68
CA CYS A 152 -10.97 -3.11 6.77
C CYS A 152 -11.24 -4.61 6.62
N ARG A 153 -12.26 -5.13 7.35
CA ARG A 153 -12.63 -6.55 7.31
C ARG A 153 -13.14 -6.95 5.92
N ASP A 154 -14.00 -6.11 5.36
CA ASP A 154 -14.58 -6.30 4.03
C ASP A 154 -13.52 -6.22 2.93
N LEU A 155 -12.59 -5.26 3.01
CA LEU A 155 -11.48 -5.20 2.07
C LEU A 155 -10.62 -6.46 2.15
N LEU A 156 -10.27 -6.92 3.35
CA LEU A 156 -9.46 -8.14 3.49
C LEU A 156 -10.19 -9.37 2.92
N ALA A 157 -11.50 -9.50 3.16
CA ALA A 157 -12.31 -10.56 2.57
C ALA A 157 -12.31 -10.50 1.03
N SER A 158 -12.44 -9.30 0.46
CA SER A 158 -12.33 -9.07 -0.98
C SER A 158 -10.95 -9.43 -1.53
N LEU A 159 -9.88 -9.05 -0.83
CA LEU A 159 -8.50 -9.35 -1.20
C LEU A 159 -8.18 -10.86 -1.16
N ARG A 160 -8.79 -11.60 -0.24
CA ARG A 160 -8.69 -13.07 -0.14
C ARG A 160 -9.38 -13.81 -1.26
N ALA A 161 -10.45 -13.23 -1.81
CA ALA A 161 -11.18 -13.82 -2.93
C ALA A 161 -10.36 -13.78 -4.23
N ARG A 162 -9.30 -12.95 -4.29
CA ARG A 162 -8.41 -12.88 -5.45
C ARG A 162 -7.57 -14.15 -5.57
N LYS A 163 -7.34 -14.61 -6.81
CA LYS A 163 -6.44 -15.75 -7.10
C LYS A 163 -4.98 -15.46 -6.74
N GLY A 164 -4.54 -14.22 -6.90
CA GLY A 164 -3.18 -13.78 -6.61
C GLY A 164 -2.90 -13.59 -5.11
N THR A 165 -1.62 -13.42 -4.77
CA THR A 165 -1.25 -13.10 -3.38
C THR A 165 -1.68 -11.68 -3.03
N SER A 166 -2.52 -11.53 -2.00
CA SER A 166 -2.91 -10.23 -1.46
C SER A 166 -2.52 -10.13 0.01
N GLU A 167 -1.84 -9.05 0.38
CA GLU A 167 -1.54 -8.72 1.78
C GLU A 167 -2.05 -7.32 2.10
N MET A 168 -2.59 -7.15 3.30
CA MET A 168 -3.05 -5.87 3.81
C MET A 168 -2.31 -5.51 5.10
N SER A 169 -2.03 -4.24 5.30
CA SER A 169 -1.53 -3.71 6.56
C SER A 169 -2.35 -2.48 6.95
N VAL A 170 -2.47 -2.22 8.25
CA VAL A 170 -3.24 -1.11 8.79
C VAL A 170 -2.35 -0.26 9.66
N LEU A 171 -2.23 1.02 9.30
CA LEU A 171 -1.55 2.06 10.06
C LEU A 171 -2.57 3.11 10.46
N HIS A 172 -2.30 3.79 11.57
CA HIS A 172 -3.10 4.91 12.00
C HIS A 172 -2.26 6.14 12.30
N PHE A 173 -2.86 7.31 12.16
CA PHE A 173 -2.29 8.59 12.55
C PHE A 173 -3.37 9.46 13.18
N PRO A 174 -3.05 10.34 14.15
CA PRO A 174 -1.73 10.55 14.74
C PRO A 174 -1.25 9.35 15.59
N GLY A 175 0.05 9.05 15.51
CA GLY A 175 0.71 8.02 16.32
C GLY A 175 1.48 8.60 17.51
N ASN A 176 2.38 7.79 18.09
CA ASN A 176 3.42 8.23 19.02
C ASN A 176 4.47 9.10 18.33
N THR A 177 4.71 8.82 17.04
CA THR A 177 5.53 9.63 16.13
C THR A 177 4.59 10.23 15.06
N GLU A 178 4.74 9.88 13.78
CA GLU A 178 3.85 10.35 12.72
C GLU A 178 2.63 9.42 12.50
N ALA A 179 2.85 8.11 12.51
CA ALA A 179 1.83 7.07 12.32
C ALA A 179 2.28 5.77 12.99
N ASP A 180 1.37 4.96 13.55
CA ASP A 180 1.74 3.68 14.18
C ASP A 180 1.03 2.50 13.49
N LEU A 181 1.63 1.31 13.60
CA LEU A 181 1.14 0.09 13.00
C LEU A 181 0.08 -0.57 13.89
N LEU A 182 -1.14 -0.71 13.38
CA LEU A 182 -2.21 -1.49 14.05
C LEU A 182 -2.18 -2.96 13.65
N ALA A 183 -1.86 -3.23 12.38
CA ALA A 183 -1.70 -4.58 11.86
C ALA A 183 -0.59 -4.62 10.80
N ASP A 184 0.37 -5.51 11.02
CA ASP A 184 1.39 -5.86 10.03
C ASP A 184 0.75 -6.53 8.79
N TRP A 185 1.55 -6.71 7.74
CA TRP A 185 1.16 -7.42 6.53
C TRP A 185 0.54 -8.76 6.86
N THR A 186 -0.74 -8.87 6.53
CA THR A 186 -1.51 -10.07 6.79
C THR A 186 -2.46 -10.36 5.65
N SER A 187 -2.70 -11.65 5.42
CA SER A 187 -3.82 -12.13 4.63
C SER A 187 -4.97 -12.59 5.54
N ASP A 188 -4.88 -12.45 6.87
CA ASP A 188 -5.92 -12.79 7.86
C ASP A 188 -6.00 -11.77 9.01
N LEU A 189 -7.21 -11.30 9.31
CA LEU A 189 -7.52 -10.46 10.47
C LEU A 189 -8.08 -11.27 11.65
N ALA A 190 -8.16 -12.60 11.53
CA ALA A 190 -8.63 -13.49 12.58
C ALA A 190 -7.78 -13.29 13.85
N LYS A 191 -8.47 -12.88 14.93
CA LYS A 191 -7.99 -12.63 16.32
C LYS A 191 -7.81 -11.17 16.75
N LYS A 192 -8.12 -10.17 15.93
CA LYS A 192 -8.24 -8.78 16.40
C LYS A 192 -9.71 -8.38 16.41
N ASP A 193 -10.45 -8.83 17.42
CA ASP A 193 -11.87 -8.50 17.59
C ASP A 193 -12.10 -6.99 17.82
N GLU A 194 -11.01 -6.23 17.99
CA GLU A 194 -11.05 -4.82 18.30
C GLU A 194 -9.81 -4.10 17.74
N LEU A 195 -9.74 -3.90 16.41
CA LEU A 195 -8.57 -3.28 15.75
C LEU A 195 -8.26 -1.87 16.31
N PHE A 196 -9.28 -1.19 16.85
CA PHE A 196 -9.23 0.22 17.24
C PHE A 196 -9.53 0.51 18.72
N TYR A 197 -9.74 -0.51 19.57
CA TYR A 197 -10.23 -0.32 20.96
C TYR A 197 -9.28 0.40 21.92
N LYS A 198 -7.99 0.55 21.56
CA LYS A 198 -6.98 1.24 22.39
C LYS A 198 -6.37 2.46 21.71
N LEU A 199 -7.06 3.08 20.76
CA LEU A 199 -6.56 4.28 20.10
C LEU A 199 -6.63 5.51 21.00
N ASN A 200 -5.46 6.09 21.29
CA ASN A 200 -5.35 7.41 21.88
C ASN A 200 -5.57 8.47 20.80
N MET A 201 -6.81 8.90 20.63
CA MET A 201 -7.16 9.96 19.68
C MET A 201 -6.56 11.29 20.14
N LYS A 202 -5.79 11.94 19.26
CA LYS A 202 -5.23 13.28 19.48
C LYS A 202 -5.93 14.29 18.57
N GLY A 203 -5.74 15.57 18.87
CA GLY A 203 -6.37 16.68 18.13
C GLY A 203 -5.65 17.14 16.86
N THR A 204 -4.51 16.54 16.50
CA THR A 204 -3.71 16.94 15.32
C THR A 204 -3.76 15.89 14.21
N THR A 205 -3.62 16.33 12.96
CA THR A 205 -3.75 15.52 11.74
C THR A 205 -2.51 15.70 10.85
N PRO A 206 -1.38 15.07 11.20
CA PRO A 206 -0.12 15.17 10.46
C PRO A 206 -0.12 14.25 9.22
N THR A 207 -1.03 14.50 8.27
CA THR A 207 -1.25 13.65 7.09
C THR A 207 0.00 13.44 6.25
N GLY A 208 0.76 14.51 5.97
CA GLY A 208 1.98 14.40 5.15
C GLY A 208 3.09 13.57 5.81
N PRO A 209 3.47 13.86 7.07
CA PRO A 209 4.40 13.02 7.81
C PRO A 209 3.94 11.56 7.94
N ALA A 210 2.65 11.32 8.20
CA ALA A 210 2.07 9.99 8.27
C ALA A 210 2.18 9.22 6.94
N LEU A 211 1.89 9.90 5.83
CA LEU A 211 2.00 9.31 4.49
C LEU A 211 3.45 8.95 4.14
N MET A 212 4.42 9.78 4.53
CA MET A 212 5.85 9.45 4.36
C MET A 212 6.27 8.24 5.18
N LYS A 213 5.76 8.07 6.40
CA LYS A 213 6.04 6.89 7.21
C LYS A 213 5.42 5.63 6.60
N ALA A 214 4.16 5.71 6.18
CA ALA A 214 3.50 4.60 5.48
C ALA A 214 4.24 4.21 4.19
N LEU A 215 4.70 5.20 3.43
CA LEU A 215 5.52 4.99 2.24
C LEU A 215 6.80 4.20 2.53
N ARG A 216 7.59 4.60 3.54
CA ARG A 216 8.81 3.87 3.93
C ARG A 216 8.50 2.42 4.27
N TYR A 217 7.48 2.20 5.09
CA TYR A 217 7.03 0.87 5.49
C TYR A 217 6.62 -0.01 4.29
N VAL A 218 5.86 0.55 3.34
CA VAL A 218 5.44 -0.17 2.11
C VAL A 218 6.60 -0.42 1.15
N ALA A 219 7.58 0.48 1.11
CA ALA A 219 8.79 0.31 0.33
C ALA A 219 9.65 -0.84 0.88
N GLU A 220 9.92 -0.83 2.19
CA GLU A 220 10.74 -1.81 2.92
C GLU A 220 10.21 -3.23 2.83
N ALA A 221 8.89 -3.42 2.90
CA ALA A 221 8.27 -4.74 2.75
C ALA A 221 8.63 -5.43 1.42
N GLY A 222 8.97 -4.67 0.39
CA GLY A 222 9.42 -5.20 -0.90
C GLY A 222 10.88 -5.67 -0.92
N SER A 223 11.72 -5.13 -0.03
CA SER A 223 13.17 -5.38 0.03
C SER A 223 13.51 -6.63 0.85
N SER A 224 12.71 -6.95 1.87
CA SER A 224 12.98 -8.07 2.80
C SER A 224 12.81 -9.46 2.20
N ARG A 225 12.40 -9.61 0.93
CA ARG A 225 12.40 -10.91 0.22
C ARG A 225 13.73 -11.21 -0.52
N HIS A 226 14.73 -10.34 -0.43
CA HIS A 226 16.08 -10.58 -0.98
C HIS A 226 17.20 -10.69 0.07
N ALA A 227 16.87 -10.62 1.37
CA ALA A 227 17.85 -10.76 2.47
C ALA A 227 17.66 -12.05 3.29
N GLY A 228 17.10 -13.09 2.69
CA GLY A 228 16.77 -14.36 3.36
C GLY A 228 17.39 -15.57 2.68
N ILE A 229 18.67 -15.52 2.33
CA ILE A 229 19.49 -16.71 2.05
C ILE A 229 20.88 -16.50 2.66
N ARG A 230 21.22 -17.43 3.56
CA ARG A 230 22.48 -17.65 4.31
C ARG A 230 22.68 -16.78 5.55
N ASP A 231 22.34 -17.35 6.69
CA ASP A 231 23.32 -17.71 7.72
C ASP A 231 22.77 -18.90 8.51
N ASP A 232 22.94 -20.10 7.94
CA ASP A 232 22.88 -21.34 8.73
C ASP A 232 24.26 -21.55 9.34
N GLU A 233 24.24 -21.68 10.67
CA GLU A 233 25.11 -22.51 11.50
C GLU A 233 26.64 -22.36 11.36
N TRP A 234 27.23 -21.63 12.32
CA TRP A 234 28.49 -22.06 12.94
C TRP A 234 28.65 -21.46 14.34
N GLU A 235 28.11 -22.15 15.35
CA GLU A 235 28.53 -22.01 16.74
C GLU A 235 29.29 -23.28 17.18
N GLY A 236 30.56 -23.12 17.57
CA GLY A 236 31.25 -24.03 18.49
C GLY A 236 32.47 -24.77 17.96
N GLY A 237 33.67 -24.17 18.07
CA GLY A 237 34.95 -24.88 18.04
C GLY A 237 36.18 -23.96 18.11
N PRO A 238 37.27 -24.32 18.82
CA PRO A 238 38.02 -23.41 19.70
C PRO A 238 39.25 -22.72 19.06
N PRO A 239 39.91 -21.75 19.74
CA PRO A 239 40.82 -20.81 19.11
C PRO A 239 42.21 -21.42 18.83
N PHE A 240 42.76 -21.01 17.69
CA PHE A 240 44.12 -21.30 17.22
C PHE A 240 45.18 -20.85 18.25
N ARG A 241 46.05 -21.78 18.68
CA ARG A 241 47.31 -21.50 19.36
C ARG A 241 48.47 -21.94 18.47
N ALA A 242 49.49 -21.09 18.41
CA ALA A 242 50.62 -21.20 17.50
C ALA A 242 51.66 -22.27 17.89
N SER A 243 52.33 -22.77 16.83
CA SER A 243 53.68 -23.36 16.74
C SER A 243 54.04 -24.59 17.58
N SER A 244 54.29 -25.71 16.90
CA SER A 244 55.63 -26.35 16.77
C SER A 244 55.52 -27.71 16.08
N GLY A 245 56.43 -27.99 15.15
CA GLY A 245 56.89 -29.36 14.86
C GLY A 245 56.27 -30.10 13.66
N ASP A 246 57.02 -30.08 12.56
CA ASP A 246 57.53 -31.25 11.83
C ASP A 246 56.60 -32.17 11.00
N GLY A 247 57.00 -32.31 9.72
CA GLY A 247 56.64 -33.34 8.73
C GLY A 247 55.20 -33.38 8.19
N ILE A 248 54.87 -33.82 6.96
CA ILE A 248 55.59 -34.42 5.83
C ILE A 248 54.49 -34.54 4.72
N LEU A 249 54.86 -34.28 3.45
CA LEU A 249 54.27 -34.75 2.16
C LEU A 249 52.76 -34.47 1.87
N SER A 250 52.42 -33.65 0.87
CA SER A 250 52.38 -33.89 -0.60
C SER A 250 51.09 -34.59 -1.10
N ASP A 251 50.55 -33.99 -2.17
CA ASP A 251 49.67 -34.53 -3.22
C ASP A 251 48.22 -34.91 -2.82
N TYR A 252 47.17 -34.58 -3.58
CA TYR A 252 46.98 -34.67 -5.03
C TYR A 252 45.85 -33.73 -5.50
N ILE A 253 46.07 -33.06 -6.64
CA ILE A 253 45.03 -32.56 -7.56
C ILE A 253 44.88 -33.60 -8.67
N VAL A 254 43.65 -34.09 -8.89
CA VAL A 254 42.98 -34.18 -10.21
C VAL A 254 41.49 -33.95 -9.98
#